data_AF-A0A1E8PV65-F1
#
_entry.id   AF-A0A1E8PV65-F1
#
_cell.length_a   1.000
_cell.length_b   1.000
_cell.length_c   1.000
_cell.angle_alpha   90.00
_cell.angle_beta   90.00
_cell.angle_gamma   90.00
#
_symmetry.space_group_name_H-M   'P 1'
#
loop_
_entity.id
_entity.type
_entity.pdbx_description
1 polymer ?
#
loop_
_entity_poly.entity_id
_entity_poly.type
_entity_poly.pdbx_seq_one_letter_code
_entity_poly.pdbx_strand_id
1 'polypeptide(L)'
;MSDAPYFERHVFFCMNKREDGRNSCGDHGAEAAQKHCKRRIKELDMNGAGKIRINQAGCLDRCEEGPLLVIYPEATWYTYVDTSDIDEIIDTHLVGGKVVERLKI
;
A
#
# COMPACT_ATOMS: atom_id res chain seq x y z
N MET A 1 -1.29 -7.06 29.56
CA MET A 1 -1.72 -6.39 28.30
C MET A 1 -1.36 -7.35 27.18
N SER A 2 -2.21 -7.57 26.18
CA SER A 2 -1.85 -8.48 25.09
C SER A 2 -0.71 -7.88 24.28
N ASP A 3 0.34 -8.65 24.00
CA ASP A 3 1.43 -8.25 23.09
C ASP A 3 1.01 -8.18 21.61
N ALA A 4 -0.28 -8.39 21.33
CA ALA A 4 -0.83 -8.29 19.99
C ALA A 4 -0.77 -6.82 19.48
N PRO A 5 -0.29 -6.60 18.24
CA PRO A 5 -0.26 -5.26 17.67
C PRO A 5 -1.68 -4.70 17.48
N TYR A 6 -1.85 -3.39 17.62
CA TYR A 6 -3.16 -2.74 17.46
C TYR A 6 -3.72 -2.86 16.03
N PHE A 7 -2.85 -2.96 15.02
CA PHE A 7 -3.20 -3.36 13.66
C PHE A 7 -2.35 -4.57 13.28
N GLU A 8 -2.96 -5.55 12.64
CA GLU A 8 -2.23 -6.72 12.14
C GLU A 8 -1.25 -6.30 11.04
N ARG A 9 -1.69 -5.40 10.14
CA ARG A 9 -0.86 -4.90 9.04
C ARG A 9 -1.01 -3.41 8.81
N HIS A 10 0.10 -2.79 8.43
CA HIS A 10 0.14 -1.41 7.96
C HIS A 10 0.54 -1.38 6.49
N VAL A 11 -0.27 -0.73 5.66
CA VAL A 11 0.05 -0.46 4.26
C VAL A 11 0.35 1.01 4.12
N PHE A 12 1.56 1.37 3.68
CA PHE A 12 1.96 2.75 3.43
C PHE A 12 2.08 2.99 1.95
N PHE A 13 1.24 3.88 1.42
CA PHE A 13 1.37 4.39 0.05
C PHE A 13 2.27 5.63 0.07
N CYS A 14 3.29 5.67 -0.80
CA CYS A 14 4.05 6.89 -1.02
C CYS A 14 3.17 7.92 -1.75
N MET A 15 2.88 9.04 -1.09
CA MET A 15 2.05 10.13 -1.63
C MET A 15 2.88 11.32 -2.10
N ASN A 16 4.21 11.20 -2.08
CA ASN A 16 5.09 12.31 -2.33
C ASN A 16 4.90 12.89 -3.74
N LYS A 17 4.72 14.20 -3.82
CA LYS A 17 4.71 14.97 -5.06
C LYS A 17 5.89 15.96 -5.06
N ARG A 18 6.53 16.17 -6.19
CA ARG A 18 7.64 17.13 -6.33
C ARG A 18 7.28 18.21 -7.34
N GLU A 19 7.71 19.43 -7.07
CA GLU A 19 7.51 20.57 -7.98
C GLU A 19 8.72 20.77 -8.93
N ASP A 20 9.84 20.10 -8.65
CA ASP A 20 11.11 20.23 -9.38
C ASP A 20 11.21 19.33 -10.63
N GLY A 21 10.13 18.64 -11.01
CA GLY A 21 10.06 17.77 -12.18
C GLY A 21 10.71 16.41 -12.02
N ARG A 22 11.30 16.08 -10.87
CA ARG A 22 11.81 14.72 -10.61
C ARG A 22 10.65 13.75 -10.40
N ASN A 23 10.89 12.48 -10.75
CA ASN A 23 9.90 11.41 -10.58
C ASN A 23 9.34 11.36 -9.16
N SER A 24 8.02 11.25 -9.03
CA SER A 24 7.33 11.23 -7.74
C SER A 24 6.07 10.38 -7.81
N CYS A 25 5.77 9.60 -6.77
CA CYS A 25 4.62 8.69 -6.79
C CYS A 25 3.29 9.44 -6.92
N GLY A 26 3.21 10.67 -6.41
CA GLY A 26 2.03 11.54 -6.53
C GLY A 26 1.66 11.86 -7.98
N ASP A 27 2.64 11.88 -8.90
CA ASP A 27 2.40 12.09 -10.33
C ASP A 27 1.91 10.82 -11.05
N HIS A 28 2.05 9.66 -10.41
CA HIS A 28 1.67 8.34 -10.94
C HIS A 28 0.44 7.76 -10.26
N GLY A 29 -0.53 8.61 -9.93
CA GLY A 29 -1.84 8.16 -9.46
C GLY A 29 -1.88 7.58 -8.03
N ALA A 30 -0.85 7.83 -7.20
CA ALA A 30 -0.80 7.29 -5.83
C ALA A 30 -2.03 7.62 -4.98
N GLU A 31 -2.64 8.79 -5.16
CA GLU A 31 -3.85 9.17 -4.44
C GLU A 31 -5.06 8.31 -4.83
N ALA A 32 -5.23 8.03 -6.13
CA ALA A 32 -6.30 7.19 -6.61
C ALA A 32 -6.13 5.75 -6.11
N ALA A 33 -4.91 5.20 -6.20
CA ALA A 33 -4.57 3.87 -5.69
C ALA A 33 -4.82 3.73 -4.18
N GLN A 34 -4.34 4.68 -3.37
CA GLN A 34 -4.53 4.66 -1.92
C GLN A 34 -6.01 4.76 -1.52
N LYS A 35 -6.78 5.64 -2.18
CA LYS A 35 -8.23 5.79 -1.94
C LYS A 35 -9.00 4.53 -2.33
N HIS A 36 -8.65 3.93 -3.47
CA HIS A 36 -9.24 2.67 -3.91
C HIS A 36 -8.95 1.53 -2.93
N CYS A 37 -7.70 1.35 -2.51
CA CYS A 37 -7.32 0.35 -1.52
C CYS A 37 -8.07 0.54 -0.19
N LYS A 38 -8.10 1.77 0.32
CA LYS A 38 -8.82 2.11 1.56
C LYS A 38 -10.32 1.80 1.48
N ARG A 39 -10.95 2.08 0.33
CA ARG A 39 -12.36 1.76 0.10
C ARG A 39 -12.59 0.25 0.07
N ARG A 40 -11.79 -0.49 -0.71
CA ARG A 40 -11.92 -1.93 -0.86
C ARG A 40 -11.71 -2.69 0.46
N ILE A 41 -10.70 -2.32 1.24
CA ILE A 41 -10.46 -2.87 2.58
C ILE A 41 -11.63 -2.62 3.52
N LYS A 42 -12.32 -1.47 3.39
CA LYS A 42 -13.54 -1.20 4.16
C LYS A 42 -14.73 -2.03 3.69
N GLU A 43 -14.90 -2.22 2.38
CA GLU A 43 -15.95 -3.07 1.80
C GLU A 43 -15.81 -4.54 2.24
N LEU A 44 -14.59 -5.00 2.47
CA LEU A 44 -14.28 -6.33 2.99
C LEU A 44 -14.39 -6.44 4.53
N ASP A 45 -14.78 -5.37 5.23
CA ASP A 45 -14.72 -5.27 6.69
C ASP A 45 -13.32 -5.60 7.25
N MET A 46 -12.26 -5.29 6.52
CA MET A 46 -10.87 -5.58 6.91
C MET A 46 -10.17 -4.38 7.55
N ASN A 47 -10.90 -3.31 7.90
CA ASN A 47 -10.37 -2.14 8.58
C ASN A 47 -10.68 -2.14 10.08
N GLY A 48 -9.81 -1.53 10.89
CA GLY A 48 -10.03 -1.32 12.33
C GLY A 48 -9.03 -2.04 13.21
N ALA A 49 -9.27 -2.01 14.52
CA ALA A 49 -8.39 -2.63 15.51
C ALA A 49 -8.23 -4.14 15.22
N GLY A 50 -6.99 -4.61 15.28
CA GLY A 50 -6.60 -5.99 14.96
C GLY A 50 -6.63 -6.34 13.48
N LYS A 51 -6.91 -5.39 12.57
CA LYS A 51 -7.00 -5.65 11.11
C LYS A 51 -6.01 -4.78 10.34
N ILE A 52 -6.36 -4.36 9.12
CA ILE A 52 -5.47 -3.65 8.20
C ILE A 52 -5.67 -2.14 8.31
N ARG A 53 -4.57 -1.39 8.36
CA ARG A 53 -4.55 0.07 8.28
C ARG A 53 -3.89 0.55 7.00
N ILE A 54 -4.66 1.26 6.16
CA ILE A 54 -4.15 1.97 4.98
C ILE A 54 -3.71 3.39 5.38
N ASN A 55 -2.44 3.70 5.17
CA ASN A 55 -1.78 4.94 5.53
C ASN A 55 -1.25 5.67 4.30
N GLN A 56 -1.07 6.97 4.47
CA GLN A 56 -0.33 7.82 3.56
C GLN A 56 1.07 8.04 4.14
N ALA A 57 2.09 8.04 3.29
CA ALA A 57 3.46 8.35 3.65
C ALA A 57 4.02 9.47 2.76
N GLY A 58 5.06 10.14 3.26
CA GLY A 58 5.92 10.98 2.43
C GLY A 58 6.79 10.14 1.48
N CYS A 59 7.89 10.73 1.00
CA CYS A 59 8.86 9.99 0.18
C CYS A 59 9.39 8.78 0.97
N LEU A 60 9.42 7.62 0.31
CA LEU A 60 9.99 6.37 0.86
C LEU A 60 11.36 6.05 0.23
N ASP A 61 12.01 7.05 -0.37
CA ASP A 61 13.36 7.01 -0.97
C ASP A 61 13.59 6.00 -2.10
N ARG A 62 12.51 5.45 -2.67
CA ARG A 62 12.53 4.50 -3.80
C ARG A 62 11.83 5.07 -5.04
N CYS A 63 12.10 6.33 -5.36
CA CYS A 63 11.37 7.07 -6.41
C CYS A 63 11.50 6.47 -7.82
N GLU A 64 12.59 5.76 -8.11
CA GLU A 64 12.83 5.13 -9.42
C GLU A 64 11.94 3.90 -9.67
N GLU A 65 11.38 3.32 -8.59
CA GLU A 65 10.51 2.15 -8.62
C GLU A 65 9.03 2.53 -8.36
N GLY A 66 8.76 3.83 -8.27
CA GLY A 66 7.43 4.39 -8.00
C GLY A 66 6.49 4.31 -9.21
N PRO A 67 5.16 4.31 -8.98
CA PRO A 67 4.50 4.47 -7.69
C PRO A 67 4.59 3.19 -6.85
N LEU A 68 4.66 3.34 -5.53
CA LEU A 68 4.92 2.21 -4.64
C LEU A 68 4.16 2.26 -3.33
N LEU A 69 4.05 1.08 -2.73
CA LEU A 69 3.56 0.87 -1.36
C LEU A 69 4.42 -0.16 -0.64
N VAL A 70 4.43 -0.10 0.70
CA VAL A 70 5.06 -1.11 1.56
C VAL A 70 4.05 -1.64 2.58
N ILE A 71 4.11 -2.95 2.83
CA ILE A 71 3.29 -3.65 3.82
C ILE A 71 4.18 -4.11 4.98
N TYR A 72 3.83 -3.68 6.19
CA TYR A 72 4.42 -4.12 7.45
C TYR A 72 3.44 -5.04 8.21
N PRO A 73 3.95 -6.00 9.02
CA PRO A 73 5.35 -6.13 9.48
C PRO A 73 6.34 -6.76 8.51
N GLU A 74 5.89 -7.37 7.41
CA GLU A 74 6.72 -8.17 6.49
C GLU A 74 7.73 -7.32 5.68
N ALA A 75 7.59 -6.00 5.68
CA ALA A 75 8.38 -5.06 4.89
C ALA A 75 8.37 -5.42 3.38
N THR A 76 7.24 -5.89 2.88
CA THR A 76 7.09 -6.25 1.46
C THR A 76 6.76 -5.02 0.63
N TRP A 77 7.54 -4.78 -0.43
CA TRP A 77 7.42 -3.63 -1.32
C TRP A 77 6.72 -4.02 -2.61
N TYR A 78 5.84 -3.15 -3.10
CA TYR A 78 5.14 -3.33 -4.36
C TYR A 78 5.16 -2.06 -5.20
N THR A 79 5.28 -2.24 -6.52
CA THR A 79 4.88 -1.24 -7.52
C THR A 79 3.49 -1.61 -8.08
N TYR A 80 2.87 -0.69 -8.81
CA TYR A 80 1.56 -0.92 -9.45
C TYR A 80 1.34 0.04 -10.61
N VAL A 81 0.47 -0.36 -11.54
CA VAL A 81 0.09 0.45 -12.72
C VAL A 81 -1.32 1.00 -12.57
N ASP A 82 -2.26 0.20 -12.08
CA ASP A 82 -3.67 0.56 -12.01
C ASP A 82 -4.38 -0.05 -10.78
N THR A 83 -5.71 0.10 -10.71
CA THR A 83 -6.50 -0.44 -9.59
C THR A 83 -6.56 -1.96 -9.58
N SER A 84 -6.39 -2.65 -10.71
CA SER A 84 -6.40 -4.12 -10.74
C SER A 84 -5.18 -4.71 -10.05
N ASP A 85 -4.02 -4.06 -10.15
CA ASP A 85 -2.83 -4.43 -9.38
C ASP A 85 -3.05 -4.25 -7.88
N ILE A 86 -3.76 -3.19 -7.49
CA ILE A 86 -4.13 -2.95 -6.09
C ILE A 86 -5.12 -4.01 -5.59
N ASP A 87 -6.11 -4.38 -6.38
CA ASP A 87 -7.05 -5.46 -6.07
C ASP A 87 -6.31 -6.80 -5.89
N GLU A 88 -5.32 -7.11 -6.73
CA GLU A 88 -4.52 -8.34 -6.60
C GLU A 88 -3.67 -8.35 -5.31
N ILE A 89 -3.05 -7.22 -4.95
CA ILE A 89 -2.32 -7.07 -3.67
C ILE A 89 -3.28 -7.27 -2.48
N ILE A 90 -4.50 -6.76 -2.57
CA ILE A 90 -5.51 -6.94 -1.51
C ILE A 90 -5.90 -8.40 -1.40
N ASP A 91 -6.41 -8.99 -2.47
CA ASP A 91 -7.03 -10.31 -2.43
C ASP A 91 -5.98 -11.40 -2.18
N THR A 92 -4.80 -11.28 -2.78
CA THR A 92 -3.74 -12.32 -2.68
C THR A 92 -2.89 -12.14 -1.44
N HIS A 93 -2.44 -10.92 -1.13
CA HIS A 93 -1.49 -10.69 -0.04
C HIS A 93 -2.15 -10.30 1.26
N LEU A 94 -2.94 -9.24 1.25
CA LEU A 94 -3.54 -8.72 2.50
C LEU A 94 -4.60 -9.66 3.06
N VAL A 95 -5.44 -10.26 2.21
CA VAL A 95 -6.46 -11.23 2.61
C VAL A 95 -5.94 -12.66 2.52
N GLY A 96 -5.30 -13.03 1.41
CA GLY A 96 -4.83 -14.39 1.16
C GLY A 96 -3.50 -14.78 1.81
N GLY A 97 -2.75 -13.82 2.37
CA GLY A 97 -1.47 -14.06 3.03
C GLY A 97 -0.31 -14.47 2.10
N LYS A 98 -0.44 -14.28 0.78
CA LYS A 98 0.58 -14.66 -0.22
C LYS A 98 1.13 -13.46 -0.97
N VAL A 99 2.44 -13.40 -1.13
CA VAL A 99 3.10 -12.31 -1.87
C VAL A 99 2.75 -12.37 -3.36
N VAL A 100 2.52 -11.19 -3.96
CA VAL A 100 2.27 -11.04 -5.40
C VAL A 100 3.60 -10.83 -6.12
N GLU A 101 4.32 -11.91 -6.41
CA GLU A 101 5.71 -11.84 -6.90
C GLU A 101 5.88 -10.97 -8.16
N ARG A 102 4.88 -10.88 -9.05
CA ARG A 102 4.96 -10.06 -10.27
C ARG A 102 4.99 -8.55 -10.01
N LEU A 103 4.46 -8.10 -8.87
CA LEU A 103 4.38 -6.69 -8.47
C LEU A 103 5.46 -6.30 -7.46
N LYS A 104 6.14 -7.30 -6.90
CA LYS A 104 7.12 -7.11 -5.85
C LYS A 104 8.36 -6.41 -6.41
N ILE A 105 8.91 -5.51 -5.61
CA ILE A 105 10.18 -4.81 -5.86
C ILE A 105 11.29 -5.45 -5.02
#